data_AF-A0AAV0JVQ3-F1
#
_entry.id   AF-A0AAV0JVQ3-F1
#
_cell.length_a   1.000
_cell.length_b   1.000
_cell.length_c   1.000
_cell.angle_alpha   90.00
_cell.angle_beta   90.00
_cell.angle_gamma   90.00
#
_symmetry.space_group_name_H-M   'P 1'
#
loop_
_entity.id
_entity.type
_entity.pdbx_description
1 polymer ?
#
loop_
_entity_poly.entity_id
_entity_poly.type
_entity_poly.pdbx_seq_one_letter_code
_entity_poly.pdbx_strand_id
1 'polypeptide(L)'
;MVKVTEQSVFGEHLSIVLVYQGGQYDVLGIQIYGGSVKQWKDMKHEDGAVYDFPNPPKGPISLKLKLKDAGLLGGVVKFVKLDNVIPRHWKAGVAYDSKVKLA
;
A
#
# COMPACT_ATOMS: atom_id res chain seq x y z
N MET A 1 7.63 -1.89 5.60
CA MET A 1 7.17 -0.51 5.86
C MET A 1 6.46 0.04 4.64
N VAL A 2 5.61 1.05 4.82
CA VAL A 2 4.93 1.76 3.73
C VAL A 2 5.47 3.20 3.69
N LYS A 3 6.16 3.59 2.62
CA LYS A 3 6.65 4.95 2.44
C LYS A 3 5.67 5.75 1.61
N VAL A 4 5.22 6.89 2.12
CA VAL A 4 4.55 7.91 1.32
C VAL A 4 5.62 8.66 0.54
N THR A 5 5.51 8.74 -0.78
CA THR A 5 6.56 9.35 -1.60
C THR A 5 6.59 10.86 -1.43
N GLU A 6 7.69 11.46 -1.85
CA GLU A 6 7.91 12.89 -1.91
C GLU A 6 6.94 13.59 -2.89
N GLN A 7 6.40 12.86 -3.87
CA GLN A 7 5.47 13.37 -4.88
C GLN A 7 4.01 13.43 -4.39
N SER A 8 3.74 12.89 -3.20
CA SER A 8 2.39 12.93 -2.62
C SER A 8 2.03 14.34 -2.16
N VAL A 9 0.79 14.75 -2.42
CA VAL A 9 0.23 16.02 -1.98
C VAL A 9 -0.92 15.75 -1.03
N PHE A 10 -0.78 16.18 0.22
CA PHE A 10 -1.77 15.91 1.27
C PHE A 10 -3.17 16.36 0.86
N GLY A 11 -4.12 15.41 0.83
CA GLY A 11 -5.52 15.65 0.49
C GLY A 11 -5.85 15.60 -1.02
N GLU A 12 -4.85 15.65 -1.90
CA GLU A 12 -5.07 15.65 -3.35
C GLU A 12 -4.58 14.35 -4.00
N HIS A 13 -3.39 13.89 -3.62
CA HIS A 13 -2.72 12.78 -4.28
C HIS A 13 -1.89 11.97 -3.30
N LEU A 14 -2.09 10.65 -3.28
CA LEU A 14 -1.30 9.74 -2.47
C LEU A 14 -0.55 8.75 -3.35
N SER A 15 0.77 8.79 -3.25
CA SER A 15 1.69 7.87 -3.88
C SER A 15 2.45 7.11 -2.79
N ILE A 16 2.55 5.79 -2.91
CA ILE A 16 3.25 4.97 -1.91
C ILE A 16 4.20 3.97 -2.56
N VAL A 17 5.23 3.61 -1.80
CA VAL A 17 6.15 2.50 -2.11
C VAL A 17 6.20 1.57 -0.91
N LEU A 18 6.18 0.27 -1.18
CA LEU A 18 6.43 -0.74 -0.15
C LEU A 18 7.94 -0.92 0.02
N VAL A 19 8.42 -0.65 1.22
CA VAL A 19 9.79 -1.00 1.62
C VAL A 19 9.72 -2.42 2.20
N TYR A 20 9.87 -3.40 1.32
CA TYR A 20 9.84 -4.83 1.63
C TYR A 20 11.25 -5.43 1.47
N GLN A 21 11.70 -6.22 2.45
CA GLN A 21 13.06 -6.78 2.51
C GLN A 21 13.09 -8.31 2.29
N GLY A 22 11.96 -8.97 2.02
CA GLY A 22 11.84 -10.42 2.17
C GLY A 22 11.89 -11.28 0.91
N GLY A 23 11.85 -10.70 -0.31
CA GLY A 23 12.08 -11.39 -1.60
C GLY A 23 11.19 -12.58 -2.00
N GLN A 24 10.47 -13.23 -1.07
CA GLN A 24 9.71 -14.46 -1.33
C GLN A 24 8.37 -14.19 -2.02
N TYR A 25 7.83 -12.98 -1.85
CA TYR A 25 6.52 -12.62 -2.38
C TYR A 25 6.61 -11.46 -3.37
N ASP A 26 6.00 -11.65 -4.53
CA ASP A 26 5.75 -10.58 -5.50
C ASP A 26 4.50 -9.80 -5.09
N VAL A 27 4.58 -8.48 -5.11
CA VAL A 27 3.41 -7.61 -4.90
C VAL A 27 2.72 -7.41 -6.25
N LEU A 28 1.55 -8.02 -6.41
CA LEU A 28 0.74 -7.93 -7.62
C LEU A 28 -0.15 -6.69 -7.67
N GLY A 29 -0.42 -6.07 -6.52
CA GLY A 29 -1.32 -4.94 -6.42
C GLY A 29 -1.58 -4.50 -4.99
N ILE A 30 -2.02 -3.26 -4.82
CA ILE A 30 -2.41 -2.70 -3.53
C ILE A 30 -3.81 -2.11 -3.65
N GLN A 31 -4.64 -2.42 -2.66
CA GLN A 31 -5.94 -1.79 -2.47
C GLN A 31 -5.92 -0.85 -1.27
N ILE A 32 -6.69 0.23 -1.38
CA ILE A 32 -6.83 1.25 -0.35
C ILE A 32 -8.25 1.23 0.25
N TYR A 33 -8.33 1.49 1.55
CA TYR A 33 -9.58 1.67 2.30
C TYR A 33 -9.40 2.72 3.39
N GLY A 34 -10.44 3.50 3.69
CA GLY A 34 -10.44 4.43 4.81
C GLY A 34 -11.45 5.56 4.65
N GLY A 35 -11.63 6.35 5.71
CA GLY A 35 -12.44 7.58 5.69
C GLY A 35 -13.82 7.43 5.04
N SER A 36 -14.08 8.25 4.01
CA SER A 36 -15.33 8.24 3.21
C SER A 36 -15.42 7.11 2.18
N VAL A 37 -14.36 6.33 1.98
CA VAL A 37 -14.30 5.23 1.01
C VAL A 37 -14.83 3.96 1.68
N LYS A 38 -16.07 3.58 1.35
CA LYS A 38 -16.78 2.44 1.96
C LYS A 38 -16.45 1.07 1.36
N GLN A 39 -15.50 0.98 0.43
CA GLN A 39 -15.10 -0.27 -0.23
C GLN A 39 -13.61 -0.25 -0.58
N TRP A 40 -12.98 -1.42 -0.67
CA TRP A 40 -11.61 -1.51 -1.18
C TRP A 40 -11.55 -1.01 -2.63
N LYS A 41 -10.57 -0.16 -2.94
CA LYS A 41 -10.31 0.32 -4.30
C LYS A 41 -8.88 0.00 -4.69
N ASP A 42 -8.66 -0.44 -5.92
CA ASP A 42 -7.31 -0.66 -6.43
C ASP A 42 -6.57 0.67 -6.57
N MET A 43 -5.30 0.69 -6.20
CA MET A 43 -4.38 1.77 -6.51
C MET A 43 -3.82 1.56 -7.92
N LYS A 44 -3.58 2.65 -8.64
CA LYS A 44 -2.94 2.59 -9.95
C LYS A 44 -1.46 2.24 -9.75
N HIS A 45 -0.99 1.19 -10.43
CA HIS A 45 0.43 0.88 -10.49
C HIS A 45 1.07 1.78 -11.55
N GLU A 46 1.99 2.64 -11.16
CA GLU A 46 2.82 3.43 -12.08
C GLU A 46 4.15 2.71 -12.33
N ASP A 47 4.98 3.24 -13.25
CA ASP A 47 6.30 2.67 -13.53
C ASP A 47 7.17 2.56 -12.26
N GLY A 48 7.79 1.39 -12.07
CA GLY A 48 8.52 1.05 -10.84
C GLY A 48 7.64 0.31 -9.84
N ALA A 49 7.87 0.55 -8.53
CA ALA A 49 7.13 -0.08 -7.43
C ALA A 49 6.18 0.91 -6.72
N VAL A 50 5.75 1.95 -7.44
CA VAL A 50 4.91 3.04 -6.91
C VAL A 50 3.43 2.74 -7.18
N TYR A 51 2.62 2.97 -6.15
CA TYR A 51 1.17 2.85 -6.23
C TYR A 51 0.50 4.19 -5.92
N ASP A 52 -0.32 4.65 -6.85
CA ASP A 52 -0.91 5.98 -6.85
C ASP A 52 -2.42 5.93 -6.67
N PHE A 53 -2.93 6.93 -5.96
CA PHE A 53 -4.36 7.08 -5.69
C PHE A 53 -4.77 8.55 -5.60
N PRO A 54 -5.65 9.04 -6.49
CA PRO A 54 -6.16 10.40 -6.45
C PRO A 54 -7.22 10.58 -5.35
N ASN A 55 -7.31 11.77 -4.78
CA ASN A 55 -8.28 12.14 -3.74
C ASN A 55 -8.33 11.09 -2.60
N PRO A 56 -7.21 10.88 -1.89
CA PRO A 56 -7.11 9.84 -0.87
C PRO A 56 -8.14 10.03 0.25
N PRO A 57 -8.51 8.94 0.96
CA PRO A 57 -9.48 9.04 2.03
C PRO A 57 -9.09 10.06 3.12
N LYS A 58 -10.09 10.82 3.58
CA LYS A 58 -9.95 11.71 4.72
C LYS A 58 -9.99 10.88 6.00
N GLY A 59 -8.83 10.50 6.53
CA GLY A 59 -8.73 9.69 7.75
C GLY A 59 -7.52 8.75 7.75
N PRO A 60 -7.40 7.87 8.76
CA PRO A 60 -6.48 6.75 8.70
C PRO A 60 -6.78 5.88 7.47
N ILE A 61 -5.73 5.35 6.86
CA ILE A 61 -5.80 4.58 5.63
C ILE A 61 -5.28 3.17 5.92
N SER A 62 -6.12 2.18 5.63
CA SER A 62 -5.75 0.77 5.57
C SER A 62 -5.39 0.38 4.15
N LEU A 63 -4.44 -0.53 4.02
CA LEU A 63 -4.02 -1.10 2.74
C LEU A 63 -4.27 -2.60 2.73
N LYS A 64 -4.49 -3.16 1.54
CA LYS A 64 -4.54 -4.61 1.34
C LYS A 64 -3.68 -4.99 0.15
N LEU A 65 -2.65 -5.77 0.41
CA LEU A 65 -1.65 -6.19 -0.56
C LEU A 65 -2.13 -7.50 -1.17
N LYS A 66 -2.09 -7.59 -2.50
CA LYS A 66 -2.24 -8.83 -3.25
C LYS A 66 -0.84 -9.37 -3.53
N LEU A 67 -0.50 -10.50 -2.90
CA LEU A 67 0.83 -11.10 -2.96
C LEU A 67 0.77 -12.42 -3.71
N LYS A 68 1.83 -12.77 -4.43
CA LYS A 68 2.03 -14.09 -5.00
C LYS A 68 3.34 -14.66 -4.49
N ASP A 69 3.32 -15.92 -4.07
CA ASP A 69 4.55 -16.63 -3.73
C ASP A 69 5.39 -16.86 -5.00
N ALA A 70 6.59 -16.30 -5.05
CA ALA A 70 7.49 -16.36 -6.20
C ALA A 70 8.13 -17.75 -6.37
N GLY A 71 8.14 -18.58 -5.31
CA GLY A 71 8.77 -19.90 -5.32
C GLY A 71 7.86 -21.05 -5.76
N LEU A 72 6.56 -20.80 -5.95
CA LEU A 72 5.57 -21.84 -6.31
C LEU A 72 5.09 -21.68 -7.76
N LEU A 73 5.37 -22.69 -8.59
CA LEU A 73 4.76 -22.83 -9.92
C LEU A 73 3.23 -22.93 -9.76
N GLY A 74 2.49 -22.01 -10.39
CA GLY A 74 1.04 -21.88 -10.21
C GLY A 74 0.60 -20.95 -9.06
N GLY A 75 1.55 -20.43 -8.27
CA GLY A 75 1.47 -19.34 -7.29
C GLY A 75 0.15 -19.12 -6.54
N VAL A 76 0.15 -19.38 -5.23
CA VAL A 76 -0.98 -19.02 -4.36
C VAL A 76 -1.03 -17.50 -4.17
N VAL A 77 -2.16 -16.90 -4.56
CA VAL A 77 -2.42 -15.49 -4.28
C VAL A 77 -2.88 -15.34 -2.84
N LYS A 78 -2.15 -14.52 -2.06
CA LYS A 78 -2.48 -14.18 -0.67
C LYS A 78 -2.88 -12.72 -0.58
N PHE A 79 -3.79 -12.41 0.33
CA PHE A 79 -4.12 -11.04 0.69
C PHE A 79 -3.63 -10.72 2.10
N VAL A 80 -2.88 -9.64 2.24
CA VAL A 80 -2.39 -9.17 3.54
C VAL A 80 -2.94 -7.78 3.80
N LYS A 81 -3.62 -7.62 4.93
CA LYS A 81 -4.22 -6.34 5.34
C LYS A 81 -3.28 -5.61 6.29
N LEU A 82 -3.04 -4.33 6.01
CA LEU A 82 -2.31 -3.40 6.86
C LEU A 82 -3.31 -2.38 7.41
N ASP A 83 -3.71 -2.57 8.66
CA ASP A 83 -4.76 -1.75 9.27
C ASP A 83 -4.24 -0.40 9.74
N ASN A 84 -4.87 0.68 9.25
CA ASN A 84 -4.55 2.07 9.60
C ASN A 84 -3.05 2.41 9.53
N VAL A 85 -2.33 1.78 8.58
CA VAL A 85 -0.88 1.89 8.45
C VAL A 85 -0.43 3.30 8.08
N ILE A 86 -1.24 4.04 7.32
CA ILE A 86 -1.00 5.44 7.01
C ILE A 86 -1.93 6.27 7.91
N PRO A 87 -1.38 7.16 8.76
CA PRO A 87 -2.19 7.92 9.72
C PRO A 87 -2.98 9.04 9.03
N ARG A 88 -3.96 9.62 9.73
CA ARG A 88 -4.80 10.71 9.21
C ARG A 88 -4.03 11.91 8.67
N HIS A 89 -2.96 12.30 9.36
CA HIS A 89 -2.12 13.45 9.01
C HIS A 89 -0.76 12.97 8.49
N TRP A 90 -0.82 12.08 7.50
CA TRP A 90 0.36 11.57 6.84
C TRP A 90 1.13 12.70 6.13
N LYS A 91 2.42 12.48 5.97
CA LYS A 91 3.37 13.42 5.36
C LYS A 91 4.12 12.73 4.22
N ALA A 92 4.35 13.48 3.16
CA ALA A 92 5.22 13.07 2.05
C ALA A 92 6.63 12.78 2.55
N GLY A 93 7.28 11.78 1.94
CA GLY A 93 8.63 11.33 2.29
C GLY A 93 8.75 10.47 3.56
N VAL A 94 7.67 10.26 4.32
CA VAL A 94 7.71 9.52 5.58
C VAL A 94 7.36 8.04 5.38
N ALA A 95 8.15 7.16 6.01
CA ALA A 95 7.86 5.73 6.11
C ALA A 95 7.12 5.39 7.40
N TYR A 96 6.01 4.67 7.27
CA TYR A 96 5.20 4.16 8.37
C TYR A 96 5.39 2.66 8.51
N ASP A 97 5.58 2.19 9.74
CA ASP A 97 5.71 0.77 10.02
C ASP A 97 4.35 0.08 9.95
N SER A 98 4.27 -0.94 9.10
CA SER A 98 3.08 -1.78 8.93
C SER A 98 2.87 -2.74 10.09
N LYS A 99 3.87 -2.94 10.96
CA LYS A 99 3.95 -3.96 12.04
C LYS A 99 3.74 -5.42 11.57
N VAL A 100 3.37 -5.61 10.31
CA VAL A 100 3.25 -6.89 9.62
C VAL A 100 4.60 -7.27 9.05
N LYS A 101 5.05 -8.48 9.40
CA LYS A 101 6.16 -9.15 8.74
C LYS A 101 5.59 -10.11 7.70
N LEU A 102 6.05 -9.98 6.46
CA LEU A 102 5.84 -10.97 5.42
C LEU A 102 7.02 -11.93 5.53
N ALA A 103 6.83 -13.00 6.30
CA ALA A 103 7.78 -14.10 6.47
C ALA A 103 7.22 -15.37 5.84
#